data_AF-A0A3B1CP88-F1
#
_entry.id   AF-A0A3B1CP88-F1
#
_cell.length_a   1.000
_cell.length_b   1.000
_cell.length_c   1.000
_cell.angle_alpha   90.00
_cell.angle_beta   90.00
_cell.angle_gamma   90.00
#
_symmetry.space_group_name_H-M   'P 1'
#
loop_
_entity.id
_entity.type
_entity.pdbx_description
1 polymer ?
#
loop_
_entity_poly.entity_id
_entity_poly.type
_entity_poly.pdbx_seq_one_letter_code
_entity_poly.pdbx_strand_id
1 'polypeptide(L)'
;MRKLIIFTLMATFGFVLTSPAFAGNDASIKGKQREGIQREMTNFIVKSQLDGHFLHYDPVSGELKKLKLDKLHDGIVKKGNFFVSCADFTDVKGKKYDLDFMVIEKNGKHHVVQTLVHAVEGKKRPYQVEK
;
A
#
# COMPACT_ATOMS: atom_id res chain seq x y z
N MET A 1 -48.42 40.93 -18.62
CA MET A 1 -47.20 41.21 -17.83
C MET A 1 -46.71 39.88 -17.26
N ARG A 2 -45.58 39.38 -17.74
CA ARG A 2 -45.06 38.02 -17.49
C ARG A 2 -44.31 37.98 -16.15
N LYS A 3 -44.70 37.10 -15.23
CA LYS A 3 -44.00 36.89 -13.95
C LYS A 3 -42.71 36.09 -14.19
N LEU A 4 -41.56 36.62 -13.78
CA LEU A 4 -40.25 35.97 -13.84
C LEU A 4 -40.08 35.13 -12.58
N ILE A 5 -39.98 33.80 -12.70
CA ILE A 5 -39.66 32.90 -11.59
C ILE A 5 -38.14 32.69 -11.63
N ILE A 6 -37.44 33.23 -10.64
CA ILE A 6 -36.00 33.02 -10.45
C ILE A 6 -35.83 31.70 -9.67
N PHE A 7 -35.32 30.67 -10.33
CA PHE A 7 -34.85 29.45 -9.68
C PHE A 7 -33.42 29.68 -9.19
N THR A 8 -33.26 29.87 -7.88
CA THR A 8 -31.96 29.92 -7.23
C THR A 8 -31.38 28.50 -7.19
N LEU A 9 -30.44 28.23 -8.08
CA LEU A 9 -29.68 26.97 -8.11
C LEU A 9 -28.67 26.99 -6.94
N MET A 10 -29.05 26.37 -5.83
CA MET A 10 -28.20 26.22 -4.65
C MET A 10 -27.14 25.14 -4.94
N ALA A 11 -25.99 25.55 -5.45
CA ALA A 11 -24.84 24.67 -5.69
C ALA A 11 -24.19 24.32 -4.34
N THR A 12 -24.62 23.21 -3.73
CA THR A 12 -23.92 22.61 -2.59
C THR A 12 -22.63 21.97 -3.10
N PHE A 13 -21.54 22.72 -2.99
CA PHE A 13 -20.19 22.23 -3.24
C PHE A 13 -19.82 21.25 -2.12
N GLY A 14 -20.06 19.95 -2.36
CA GLY A 14 -19.70 18.90 -1.43
C GLY A 14 -18.19 18.84 -1.27
N PHE A 15 -17.70 19.28 -0.10
CA PHE A 15 -16.31 19.12 0.30
C PHE A 15 -16.05 17.63 0.52
N VAL A 16 -15.49 16.95 -0.49
CA VAL A 16 -15.03 15.57 -0.34
C VAL A 16 -13.82 15.61 0.57
N LEU A 17 -14.03 15.31 1.86
CA LEU A 17 -12.96 15.03 2.80
C LEU A 17 -12.24 13.76 2.31
N THR A 18 -11.18 13.94 1.52
CA THR A 18 -10.22 12.87 1.28
C THR A 18 -9.48 12.65 2.59
N SER A 19 -9.92 11.69 3.40
CA SER A 19 -9.15 11.27 4.57
C SER A 19 -7.75 10.89 4.09
N PRO A 20 -6.68 11.44 4.69
CA PRO A 20 -5.34 10.95 4.41
C PRO A 20 -5.34 9.45 4.73
N ALA A 21 -4.93 8.65 3.75
CA ALA A 21 -4.70 7.23 3.96
C ALA A 21 -3.50 7.12 4.92
N PHE A 22 -3.78 7.13 6.22
CA PHE A 22 -2.79 6.72 7.21
C PHE A 22 -2.57 5.24 7.00
N ALA A 23 -1.41 4.87 6.47
CA ALA A 23 -0.92 3.50 6.54
C ALA A 23 -1.06 3.03 7.99
N GLY A 24 -1.69 1.88 8.19
CA GLY A 24 -1.94 1.40 9.54
C GLY A 24 -0.64 1.29 10.34
N ASN A 25 -0.67 1.69 11.62
CA ASN A 25 0.48 1.54 12.48
C ASN A 25 0.06 1.10 13.89
N ASP A 26 0.36 -0.16 14.21
CA ASP A 26 0.11 -0.77 15.50
C ASP A 26 1.25 -0.42 16.47
N ALA A 27 0.91 0.41 17.47
CA ALA A 27 1.86 0.88 18.48
C ALA A 27 2.38 -0.23 19.42
N SER A 28 1.72 -1.40 19.46
CA SER A 28 2.19 -2.53 20.25
C SER A 28 3.41 -3.23 19.63
N ILE A 29 3.62 -3.08 18.31
CA ILE A 29 4.74 -3.67 17.58
C ILE A 29 5.96 -2.75 17.72
N LYS A 30 6.95 -3.18 18.49
CA LYS A 30 8.12 -2.36 18.87
C LYS A 30 9.40 -3.18 18.99
N GLY A 31 10.54 -2.48 19.11
CA GLY A 31 11.86 -3.06 19.31
C GLY A 31 12.23 -4.11 18.25
N LYS A 32 12.84 -5.21 18.68
CA LYS A 32 13.38 -6.26 17.80
C LYS A 32 12.36 -6.84 16.81
N GLN A 33 11.07 -6.89 17.17
CA GLN A 33 10.03 -7.39 16.27
C GLN A 33 9.82 -6.41 15.11
N ARG A 34 9.60 -5.12 15.41
CA ARG A 34 9.49 -4.06 14.41
C ARG A 34 10.70 -4.00 13.49
N GLU A 35 11.90 -3.98 14.07
CA GLU A 35 13.16 -4.00 13.32
C GLU A 35 13.29 -5.25 12.45
N GLY A 36 12.85 -6.40 12.94
CA GLY A 36 12.87 -7.67 12.21
C GLY A 36 11.96 -7.66 10.99
N ILE A 37 10.74 -7.16 11.14
CA ILE A 37 9.75 -7.02 10.05
C ILE A 37 10.27 -6.07 8.97
N GLN A 38 10.71 -4.87 9.36
CA GLN A 38 11.21 -3.84 8.43
C GLN A 38 12.47 -4.30 7.70
N ARG A 39 13.40 -4.93 8.42
CA ARG A 39 14.61 -5.50 7.84
C ARG A 39 14.28 -6.60 6.85
N GLU A 40 13.35 -7.49 7.17
CA GLU A 40 12.99 -8.58 6.27
C GLU A 40 12.27 -8.07 5.02
N MET A 41 11.35 -7.10 5.13
CA MET A 41 10.76 -6.44 3.97
C MET A 41 11.84 -5.83 3.07
N THR A 42 12.76 -5.05 3.64
CA THR A 42 13.85 -4.41 2.89
C THR A 42 14.73 -5.45 2.19
N ASN A 43 15.14 -6.49 2.92
CA ASN A 43 15.95 -7.57 2.38
C ASN A 43 15.24 -8.31 1.25
N PHE A 44 13.95 -8.59 1.41
CA PHE A 44 13.14 -9.27 0.40
C PHE A 44 13.03 -8.44 -0.87
N ILE A 45 12.78 -7.12 -0.75
CA ILE A 45 12.73 -6.21 -1.88
C ILE A 45 14.06 -6.25 -2.63
N VAL A 46 15.19 -6.02 -1.94
CA VAL A 46 16.53 -5.99 -2.55
C VAL A 46 16.88 -7.32 -3.23
N LYS A 47 16.64 -8.45 -2.56
CA LYS A 47 16.92 -9.78 -3.13
C LYS A 47 16.06 -10.14 -4.33
N SER A 48 14.87 -9.54 -4.44
CA SER A 48 13.91 -9.79 -5.51
C SER A 48 14.04 -8.78 -6.66
N GLN A 49 15.08 -7.95 -6.66
CA GLN A 49 15.35 -7.04 -7.77
C GLN A 49 16.04 -7.76 -8.93
N LEU A 50 15.63 -7.39 -10.14
CA LEU A 50 16.36 -7.66 -11.39
C LEU A 50 16.61 -6.33 -12.08
N ASP A 51 17.87 -6.03 -12.41
CA ASP A 51 18.29 -4.76 -13.01
C ASP A 51 17.76 -3.52 -12.25
N GLY A 52 17.83 -3.57 -10.91
CA GLY A 52 17.38 -2.49 -10.03
C GLY A 52 15.84 -2.34 -9.91
N HIS A 53 15.06 -3.26 -10.47
CA HIS A 53 13.60 -3.25 -10.38
C HIS A 53 13.08 -4.44 -9.58
N PHE A 54 12.21 -4.19 -8.62
CA PHE A 54 11.43 -5.22 -7.95
C PHE A 54 10.40 -5.80 -8.94
N LEU A 55 10.41 -7.12 -9.13
CA LEU A 55 9.47 -7.80 -10.02
C LEU A 55 8.26 -8.30 -9.24
N HIS A 56 7.06 -7.92 -9.69
CA HIS A 56 5.82 -8.34 -9.03
C HIS A 56 4.71 -8.62 -10.04
N TYR A 57 4.09 -9.79 -9.96
CA TYR A 57 2.92 -10.11 -10.78
C TYR A 57 1.65 -9.48 -10.18
N ASP A 58 1.02 -8.55 -10.90
CA ASP A 58 -0.28 -7.98 -10.51
C ASP A 58 -1.41 -8.79 -11.17
N PRO A 59 -2.16 -9.62 -10.42
CA PRO A 59 -3.22 -10.46 -10.98
C PRO A 59 -4.42 -9.66 -11.49
N VAL A 60 -4.61 -8.38 -11.12
CA VAL A 60 -5.68 -7.55 -11.70
C VAL A 60 -5.36 -7.12 -13.11
N SER A 61 -4.11 -6.75 -13.38
CA SER A 61 -3.71 -6.42 -14.76
C SER A 61 -3.25 -7.64 -15.56
N GLY A 62 -2.90 -8.75 -14.90
CA GLY A 62 -2.30 -9.92 -15.55
C GLY A 62 -0.88 -9.67 -16.04
N GLU A 63 -0.16 -8.72 -15.43
CA GLU A 63 1.16 -8.28 -15.91
C GLU A 63 2.23 -8.46 -14.84
N LEU A 64 3.42 -8.89 -15.26
CA LEU A 64 4.63 -8.82 -14.43
C LEU A 64 5.17 -7.39 -14.45
N LYS A 65 5.02 -6.69 -13.33
CA LYS A 65 5.47 -5.32 -13.15
C LYS A 65 6.96 -5.27 -12.86
N LYS A 66 7.62 -4.27 -13.44
CA LYS A 66 8.95 -3.80 -13.04
C LYS A 66 8.75 -2.53 -12.23
N LEU A 67 9.10 -2.59 -10.95
CA LEU A 67 8.79 -1.57 -9.97
C LEU A 67 10.07 -1.00 -9.37
N LYS A 68 10.23 0.32 -9.45
CA LYS A 68 11.29 1.03 -8.73
C LYS A 68 10.78 1.38 -7.34
N LEU A 69 11.58 1.08 -6.31
CA LEU A 69 11.25 1.46 -4.93
C LEU A 69 11.34 2.98 -4.78
N ASP A 70 10.27 3.59 -4.28
CA ASP A 70 10.21 5.02 -3.97
C ASP A 70 10.42 5.26 -2.47
N LYS A 71 9.71 4.52 -1.62
CA LYS A 71 9.69 4.76 -0.18
C LYS A 71 9.36 3.49 0.60
N LEU A 72 10.06 3.26 1.70
CA LEU A 72 9.66 2.29 2.72
C LEU A 72 8.81 2.99 3.78
N HIS A 73 7.66 2.44 4.15
CA HIS A 73 6.85 2.98 5.23
C HIS A 73 7.20 2.31 6.56
N ASP A 74 7.28 3.11 7.61
CA ASP A 74 7.48 2.60 8.97
C ASP A 74 6.21 1.95 9.54
N GLY A 75 5.04 2.18 8.95
CA GLY A 75 3.78 1.59 9.41
C GLY A 75 3.84 0.06 9.41
N ILE A 76 3.45 -0.56 10.53
CA ILE A 76 3.29 -2.01 10.62
C ILE A 76 1.96 -2.29 11.29
N VAL A 77 1.16 -3.18 10.73
CA VAL A 77 -0.06 -3.69 11.38
C VAL A 77 0.01 -5.20 11.56
N LYS A 78 -0.61 -5.69 12.64
CA LYS A 78 -0.87 -7.13 12.80
C LYS A 78 -2.23 -7.47 12.19
N LYS A 79 -2.28 -8.54 11.39
CA LYS A 79 -3.50 -9.08 10.78
C LYS A 79 -3.55 -10.57 11.07
N GLY A 80 -4.39 -10.97 12.03
CA GLY A 80 -4.49 -12.37 12.45
C GLY A 80 -3.13 -12.93 12.92
N ASN A 81 -2.59 -13.88 12.16
CA ASN A 81 -1.33 -14.57 12.46
C ASN A 81 -0.11 -14.02 11.70
N PHE A 82 -0.23 -12.89 10.99
CA PHE A 82 0.87 -12.26 10.26
C PHE A 82 0.92 -10.74 10.50
N PHE A 83 2.00 -10.12 10.05
CA PHE A 83 2.21 -8.68 10.02
C PHE A 83 2.17 -8.16 8.58
N VAL A 84 1.81 -6.90 8.41
CA VAL A 84 1.88 -6.19 7.13
C VAL A 84 2.79 -4.98 7.29
N SER A 85 3.71 -4.82 6.36
CA SER A 85 4.58 -3.65 6.20
C SER A 85 4.47 -3.20 4.74
N CYS A 86 4.41 -1.90 4.49
CA CYS A 86 4.09 -1.37 3.16
C CYS A 86 5.26 -0.58 2.56
N ALA A 87 5.29 -0.48 1.23
CA ALA A 87 6.24 0.37 0.53
C ALA A 87 5.65 0.89 -0.79
N ASP A 88 6.04 2.13 -1.13
CA ASP A 88 5.64 2.79 -2.37
C ASP A 88 6.63 2.46 -3.49
N PHE A 89 6.08 2.25 -4.68
CA PHE A 89 6.83 1.97 -5.91
C PHE A 89 6.28 2.77 -7.09
N THR A 90 7.11 2.91 -8.12
CA THR A 90 6.72 3.43 -9.43
C THR A 90 7.02 2.41 -10.53
N ASP A 91 6.07 2.19 -11.43
CA ASP A 91 6.32 1.38 -12.63
C ASP A 91 7.00 2.17 -13.76
N VAL A 92 7.39 1.47 -14.82
CA VAL A 92 8.09 2.07 -15.98
C VAL A 92 7.27 3.13 -16.73
N LYS A 93 5.95 3.20 -16.49
CA LYS A 93 5.04 4.20 -17.08
C LYS A 93 4.79 5.37 -16.13
N GLY A 94 5.47 5.41 -14.98
CA GLY A 94 5.30 6.44 -13.96
C GLY A 94 4.15 6.19 -12.99
N LYS A 95 3.49 5.02 -13.07
CA LYS A 95 2.32 4.72 -12.25
C LYS A 95 2.74 4.31 -10.84
N LYS A 96 2.08 4.86 -9.83
CA LYS A 96 2.31 4.59 -8.41
C LYS A 96 1.63 3.30 -7.95
N TYR A 97 2.38 2.46 -7.26
CA TYR A 97 1.94 1.23 -6.61
C TYR A 97 2.26 1.32 -5.13
N ASP A 98 1.31 0.95 -4.30
CA ASP A 98 1.51 0.66 -2.89
C ASP A 98 1.43 -0.86 -2.72
N LEU A 99 2.47 -1.47 -2.16
CA LEU A 99 2.55 -2.91 -1.97
C LEU A 99 2.58 -3.28 -0.49
N ASP A 100 1.73 -4.24 -0.12
CA ASP A 100 1.68 -4.88 1.18
C ASP A 100 2.63 -6.10 1.20
N PHE A 101 3.53 -6.15 2.17
CA PHE A 101 4.41 -7.28 2.43
C PHE A 101 3.91 -8.04 3.65
N MET A 102 3.45 -9.28 3.44
CA MET A 102 2.95 -10.16 4.50
C MET A 102 4.14 -10.87 5.15
N VAL A 103 4.35 -10.61 6.44
CA VAL A 103 5.48 -11.12 7.21
C VAL A 103 4.99 -12.05 8.31
N ILE A 104 5.56 -13.26 8.37
CA ILE A 104 5.35 -14.18 9.50
C ILE A 104 6.58 -14.24 10.39
N GLU A 105 6.39 -14.64 11.65
CA GLU A 105 7.48 -14.94 12.56
C GLU A 105 7.56 -16.45 12.80
N LYS A 106 8.75 -17.03 12.63
CA LYS A 106 9.03 -18.45 12.90
C LYS A 106 10.39 -18.58 13.56
N ASN A 107 10.43 -19.23 14.73
CA ASN A 107 11.67 -19.45 15.50
C ASN A 107 12.45 -18.14 15.76
N GLY A 108 11.73 -17.05 16.07
CA GLY A 108 12.31 -15.73 16.32
C GLY A 108 12.86 -15.01 15.07
N LYS A 109 12.58 -15.53 13.87
CA LYS A 109 12.97 -14.93 12.59
C LYS A 109 11.73 -14.49 11.82
N HIS A 110 11.86 -13.40 11.07
CA HIS A 110 10.79 -12.85 10.24
C HIS A 110 11.00 -13.29 8.79
N HIS A 111 9.90 -13.54 8.09
CA HIS A 111 9.90 -13.98 6.70
C HIS A 111 8.77 -13.32 5.93
N VAL A 112 9.08 -12.64 4.83
CA VAL A 112 8.06 -12.26 3.85
C VAL A 112 7.59 -13.54 3.15
N VAL A 113 6.29 -13.80 3.18
CA VAL A 113 5.67 -14.98 2.53
C VAL A 113 4.90 -14.61 1.27
N GLN A 114 4.42 -13.38 1.20
CA GLN A 114 3.62 -12.91 0.08
C GLN A 114 3.68 -11.39 -0.02
N THR A 115 3.59 -10.90 -1.25
CA THR A 115 3.41 -9.49 -1.56
C THR A 115 2.08 -9.33 -2.28
N LEU A 116 1.34 -8.27 -1.94
CA LEU A 116 0.06 -7.94 -2.56
C LEU A 116 0.07 -6.47 -2.99
N VAL A 117 -0.60 -6.17 -4.09
CA VAL A 117 -0.86 -4.78 -4.45
C VAL A 117 -1.94 -4.24 -3.53
N HIS A 118 -1.59 -3.29 -2.66
CA HIS A 118 -2.52 -2.57 -1.80
C HIS A 118 -3.38 -1.62 -2.65
N ALA A 119 -2.72 -0.73 -3.38
CA ALA A 119 -3.35 0.27 -4.23
C ALA A 119 -2.51 0.58 -5.48
N VAL A 120 -3.18 1.08 -6.51
CA VAL A 120 -2.52 1.62 -7.70
C VAL A 120 -3.13 2.98 -8.01
N GLU A 121 -2.31 4.03 -8.11
CA GLU A 121 -2.80 5.43 -8.22
C GLU A 121 -3.80 5.79 -7.11
N GLY A 122 -3.51 5.36 -5.88
CA GLY A 122 -4.39 5.56 -4.72
C GLY A 122 -5.70 4.75 -4.73
N LYS A 123 -5.97 3.97 -5.79
CA LYS A 123 -7.15 3.10 -5.88
C LYS A 123 -6.82 1.72 -5.32
N LYS A 124 -7.43 1.38 -4.18
CA LYS A 124 -7.27 0.08 -3.51
C LYS A 124 -7.65 -1.09 -4.43
N ARG A 125 -6.92 -2.20 -4.34
CA ARG A 125 -7.26 -3.46 -5.03
C ARG A 125 -8.27 -4.29 -4.23
N PRO A 126 -9.07 -5.16 -4.86
CA PRO A 126 -10.07 -5.97 -4.15
C PRO A 126 -9.49 -6.96 -3.11
N TYR A 127 -8.26 -7.45 -3.31
CA TYR A 127 -7.61 -8.45 -2.46
C TYR A 127 -6.55 -7.87 -1.51
N GLN A 128 -6.50 -6.56 -1.35
CA GLN A 128 -5.65 -5.90 -0.36
C GLN A 128 -6.08 -6.30 1.08
N VAL A 129 -5.16 -6.23 2.03
CA VAL A 129 -5.35 -6.80 3.39
C VAL A 129 -5.68 -5.76 4.48
N GLU A 130 -5.68 -4.48 4.15
CA GLU A 130 -6.11 -3.38 5.02
C GLU A 130 -7.55 -2.92 4.74
N LYS A 131 -8.50 -3.53 5.45
CA LYS A 131 -9.88 -3.03 5.53
C LYS A 131 -9.96 -1.73 6.31
#